data_AF-A0A2A4JB18-F1
#
_entry.id   AF-A0A2A4JB18-F1
#
_cell.length_a   1.000
_cell.length_b   1.000
_cell.length_c   1.000
_cell.angle_alpha   90.00
_cell.angle_beta   90.00
_cell.angle_gamma   90.00
#
_symmetry.space_group_name_H-M   'P 1'
#
loop_
_entity.id
_entity.type
_entity.pdbx_description
1 polymer ?
#
loop_
_entity_poly.entity_id
_entity_poly.type
_entity_poly.pdbx_seq_one_letter_code
_entity_poly.pdbx_strand_id
1 'polypeptide(L)'
;MMYKMKKIIVHDKDVALPDCMYSVKYRTDFYEEDDCDLSISNQVIKFLKGSNKMTELEKRQEQLLKKLDTLYDRITTISSYCKGNIPQNETRKPENSLPTPDEVVLVLSPDSVPWYLHFILNQSSVALNISWHIHSSVPNEKLTKINNYVKNLRTSKNNSKTNLRLIFKCVSADTELKLSTLDTPIIGNVNILRYLSYVYPNIIPYNSNDYYVDYLLDLCHILERTSDKNKEVTVSKIFSSYKNWIYGNEFSIVDLCAYNVIKQWKNIPKCVPKAWFDKCDKLFL
;
A
#
# COMPACT_ATOMS: atom_id res chain seq x y z
N MET A 1 -68.31 8.52 -21.74
CA MET A 1 -68.23 7.46 -20.71
C MET A 1 -66.83 6.86 -20.77
N MET A 2 -66.03 7.00 -19.71
CA MET A 2 -64.76 6.28 -19.57
C MET A 2 -64.87 5.30 -18.40
N TYR A 3 -64.51 4.04 -18.66
CA TYR A 3 -64.66 2.93 -17.73
C TYR A 3 -63.61 3.01 -16.60
N LYS A 4 -64.05 2.83 -15.35
CA LYS A 4 -63.18 2.73 -14.16
C LYS A 4 -62.75 1.27 -13.98
N MET A 5 -61.45 0.98 -14.09
CA MET A 5 -60.93 -0.38 -13.83
C MET A 5 -60.84 -0.67 -12.33
N LYS A 6 -61.12 -1.93 -11.94
CA LYS A 6 -60.99 -2.41 -10.56
C LYS A 6 -59.51 -2.55 -10.16
N LYS A 7 -59.18 -2.19 -8.92
CA LYS A 7 -57.87 -2.46 -8.30
C LYS A 7 -57.66 -3.98 -8.22
N ILE A 8 -56.50 -4.43 -8.71
CA ILE A 8 -56.16 -5.85 -8.89
C ILE A 8 -55.69 -6.50 -7.59
N ILE A 9 -55.25 -5.71 -6.60
CA ILE A 9 -54.74 -6.23 -5.33
C ILE A 9 -55.47 -5.51 -4.21
N VAL A 10 -56.26 -6.27 -3.44
CA VAL A 10 -56.90 -5.82 -2.21
C VAL A 10 -56.06 -6.40 -1.07
N HIS A 11 -55.39 -5.54 -0.31
CA HIS A 11 -54.68 -5.95 0.90
C HIS A 11 -55.66 -5.89 2.07
N ASP A 12 -56.26 -7.02 2.42
CA ASP A 12 -57.27 -7.13 3.50
C ASP A 12 -56.68 -7.18 4.92
N LYS A 13 -55.38 -6.90 5.10
CA LYS A 13 -54.71 -6.92 6.41
C LYS A 13 -53.67 -5.81 6.52
N ASP A 14 -53.78 -5.01 7.58
CA ASP A 14 -52.78 -4.02 7.94
C ASP A 14 -51.45 -4.70 8.28
N VAL A 15 -50.44 -4.45 7.45
CA VAL A 15 -49.08 -4.95 7.67
C VAL A 15 -48.37 -3.97 8.59
N ALA A 16 -48.03 -4.41 9.81
CA ALA A 16 -47.21 -3.62 10.73
C ALA A 16 -45.78 -3.51 10.18
N LEU A 17 -45.37 -2.31 9.78
CA LEU A 17 -44.04 -2.03 9.24
C LEU A 17 -43.08 -1.58 10.37
N PRO A 18 -41.80 -1.99 10.36
CA PRO A 18 -40.80 -1.53 11.32
C PRO A 18 -40.45 -0.04 11.16
N ASP A 19 -40.28 0.66 12.27
CA ASP A 19 -40.14 2.13 12.36
C ASP A 19 -38.77 2.67 11.85
N CYS A 20 -37.89 1.79 11.37
CA CYS A 20 -36.53 2.11 10.97
C CYS A 20 -36.33 2.22 9.44
N MET A 21 -37.40 2.17 8.64
CA MET A 21 -37.32 2.31 7.18
C MET A 21 -38.04 3.57 6.68
N TYR A 22 -37.44 4.25 5.68
CA TYR A 22 -38.03 5.43 5.04
C TYR A 22 -39.34 5.07 4.31
N SER A 23 -40.45 5.74 4.65
CA SER A 23 -41.73 5.57 3.96
C SER A 23 -41.75 6.36 2.64
N VAL A 24 -41.95 5.68 1.51
CA VAL A 24 -42.17 6.33 0.21
C VAL A 24 -43.67 6.39 -0.05
N LYS A 25 -44.24 7.61 -0.14
CA LYS A 25 -45.67 7.81 -0.44
C LYS A 25 -45.96 7.46 -1.91
N TYR A 26 -47.02 6.69 -2.14
CA TYR A 26 -47.45 6.34 -3.51
C TYR A 26 -48.08 7.55 -4.20
N ARG A 27 -47.74 7.76 -5.49
CA ARG A 27 -48.25 8.89 -6.30
C ARG A 27 -49.76 8.88 -6.55
N THR A 28 -50.46 7.80 -6.23
CA THR A 28 -51.92 7.68 -6.40
C THR A 28 -52.73 8.32 -5.27
N ASP A 29 -52.11 8.68 -4.15
CA ASP A 29 -52.80 9.30 -3.00
C ASP A 29 -52.93 10.83 -3.13
N PHE A 30 -52.64 11.39 -4.31
CA PHE A 30 -52.73 12.83 -4.60
C PHE A 30 -54.08 13.27 -5.18
N TYR A 31 -55.07 12.38 -5.27
CA TYR A 31 -56.37 12.67 -5.88
C TYR A 31 -57.55 12.39 -4.95
N GLU A 32 -57.49 12.90 -3.71
CA GLU A 32 -58.68 13.22 -2.91
C GLU A 32 -58.40 14.52 -2.15
N GLU A 33 -58.38 15.64 -2.85
CA GLU A 33 -58.73 16.93 -2.25
C GLU A 33 -60.01 17.41 -2.93
N ASP A 34 -61.07 17.46 -2.14
CA ASP A 34 -62.40 17.97 -2.48
C ASP A 34 -62.33 19.36 -3.12
N ASP A 35 -63.11 19.52 -4.20
CA ASP A 35 -63.52 20.80 -4.76
C ASP A 35 -64.24 21.62 -3.68
N CYS A 36 -63.54 22.56 -3.06
CA CYS A 36 -64.13 23.61 -2.25
C CYS A 36 -63.38 24.94 -2.49
N ASP A 37 -64.03 25.81 -3.26
CA ASP A 37 -63.89 27.27 -3.30
C ASP A 37 -62.46 27.86 -3.14
N LEU A 38 -61.81 28.03 -4.28
CA LEU A 38 -60.66 28.93 -4.47
C LEU A 38 -61.11 30.41 -4.36
N SER A 39 -61.39 30.86 -3.14
CA SER A 39 -61.49 32.29 -2.85
C SER A 39 -60.15 32.98 -3.16
N ILE A 40 -60.20 34.01 -4.01
CA ILE A 40 -59.05 34.85 -4.40
C ILE A 40 -58.29 35.36 -3.16
N SER A 41 -58.98 35.58 -2.04
CA SER A 41 -58.40 35.96 -0.75
C SER A 41 -57.42 34.92 -0.20
N ASN A 42 -57.68 33.62 -0.40
CA ASN A 42 -56.78 32.55 0.04
C ASN A 42 -55.53 32.43 -0.84
N GLN A 43 -55.62 32.72 -2.14
CA GLN A 43 -54.45 32.80 -3.01
C GLN A 43 -53.56 34.00 -2.66
N VAL A 44 -54.14 35.15 -2.34
CA VAL A 44 -53.38 36.34 -1.91
C VAL A 44 -52.73 36.12 -0.54
N ILE A 45 -53.41 35.47 0.41
CA ILE A 45 -52.80 35.06 1.69
C ILE A 45 -51.68 34.04 1.49
N LYS A 46 -51.80 33.11 0.53
CA LYS A 46 -50.76 32.13 0.18
C LYS A 46 -49.55 32.79 -0.51
N PHE A 47 -49.77 33.83 -1.31
CA PHE A 47 -48.71 34.65 -1.91
C PHE A 47 -48.00 35.53 -0.88
N LEU A 48 -48.75 36.18 0.03
CA LEU A 48 -48.19 36.97 1.13
C LEU A 48 -47.45 36.08 2.15
N LYS A 49 -47.97 34.88 2.46
CA LYS A 49 -47.22 33.84 3.23
C LYS A 49 -46.03 33.26 2.47
N GLY A 50 -45.93 33.46 1.15
CA GLY A 50 -44.76 33.14 0.34
C GLY A 50 -43.51 33.94 0.75
N SER A 51 -43.68 35.09 1.43
CA SER A 51 -42.59 35.84 2.06
C SER A 51 -41.87 35.04 3.16
N ASN A 52 -42.57 34.10 3.82
CA ASN A 52 -41.96 33.24 4.84
C ASN A 52 -40.98 32.22 4.25
N LYS A 53 -41.14 31.82 2.98
CA LYS A 53 -40.18 30.94 2.31
C LYS A 53 -38.86 31.65 2.05
N MET A 54 -38.91 32.96 1.74
CA MET A 54 -37.70 33.76 1.55
C MET A 54 -36.94 33.89 2.87
N THR A 55 -37.63 34.20 3.98
CA THR A 55 -36.99 34.30 5.30
C THR A 55 -36.54 32.94 5.86
N GLU A 56 -37.23 31.84 5.52
CA GLU A 56 -36.80 30.48 5.84
C GLU A 56 -35.56 30.08 5.03
N LEU A 57 -35.50 30.45 3.75
CA LEU A 57 -34.31 30.25 2.90
C LEU A 57 -33.14 31.09 3.38
N GLU A 58 -33.35 32.34 3.77
CA GLU A 58 -32.32 33.21 4.37
C GLU A 58 -31.79 32.59 5.67
N LYS A 59 -32.67 32.13 6.57
CA LYS A 59 -32.26 31.40 7.79
C LYS A 59 -31.47 30.13 7.47
N ARG A 60 -31.88 29.38 6.44
CA ARG A 60 -31.17 28.16 6.02
C ARG A 60 -29.80 28.48 5.42
N GLN A 61 -29.70 29.54 4.62
CA GLN A 61 -28.45 30.05 4.08
C GLN A 61 -27.51 30.51 5.19
N GLU A 62 -28.03 31.24 6.19
CA GLU A 62 -27.26 31.69 7.35
C GLU A 62 -26.77 30.51 8.21
N GLN A 63 -27.59 29.47 8.38
CA GLN A 63 -27.18 28.22 9.04
C GLN A 63 -26.11 27.46 8.24
N LEU A 64 -26.20 27.45 6.91
CA LEU A 64 -25.21 26.85 6.02
C LEU A 64 -23.88 27.60 6.10
N LEU A 65 -23.91 28.94 6.08
CA LEU A 65 -22.74 29.79 6.29
C LEU A 65 -22.07 29.51 7.64
N LYS A 66 -22.83 29.47 8.74
CA LYS A 66 -22.28 29.10 10.06
C LYS A 66 -21.65 27.71 10.08
N LYS A 67 -22.24 26.73 9.39
CA LYS A 67 -21.67 25.38 9.26
C LYS A 67 -20.39 25.38 8.43
N LEU A 68 -20.32 26.18 7.37
CA LEU A 68 -19.12 26.34 6.55
C LEU A 68 -18.00 27.01 7.33
N ASP A 69 -18.29 28.05 8.11
CA ASP A 69 -17.30 28.70 8.99
C ASP A 69 -16.78 27.73 10.05
N THR A 70 -17.68 26.97 10.68
CA THR A 70 -17.28 25.94 11.66
C THR A 70 -16.43 24.84 11.02
N LEU A 71 -16.74 24.44 9.79
CA LEU A 71 -15.95 23.46 9.04
C LEU A 71 -14.59 24.04 8.62
N TYR A 72 -14.57 25.29 8.19
CA TYR A 72 -13.34 26.01 7.85
C TYR A 72 -12.45 26.12 9.08
N ASP A 73 -12.98 26.51 10.24
CA ASP A 73 -12.25 26.58 11.50
C ASP A 73 -11.72 25.22 11.95
N ARG A 74 -12.51 24.15 11.76
CA ARG A 74 -12.04 22.78 12.01
C ARG A 74 -10.92 22.38 11.06
N ILE A 75 -11.04 22.70 9.78
CA ILE A 75 -10.01 22.40 8.77
C ILE A 75 -8.76 23.24 9.02
N THR A 76 -8.87 24.52 9.37
CA THR A 76 -7.73 25.38 9.68
C THR A 76 -7.04 24.91 10.95
N THR A 77 -7.81 24.52 11.97
CA THR A 77 -7.31 23.90 13.21
C THR A 77 -6.61 22.57 12.93
N ILE A 78 -7.21 21.66 12.15
CA ILE A 78 -6.53 20.42 11.73
C ILE A 78 -5.29 20.76 10.89
N SER A 79 -5.36 21.76 9.99
CA SER A 79 -4.23 22.17 9.18
C SER A 79 -3.12 22.79 10.01
N SER A 80 -3.42 23.50 11.10
CA SER A 80 -2.42 24.08 11.99
C SER A 80 -1.77 22.99 12.84
N TYR A 81 -2.53 21.98 13.27
CA TYR A 81 -1.97 20.77 13.88
C TYR A 81 -1.08 19.98 12.90
N CYS A 82 -1.44 19.92 11.61
CA CYS A 82 -0.62 19.25 10.59
C CYS A 82 0.55 20.10 10.08
N LYS A 83 0.48 21.43 10.19
CA LYS A 83 1.57 22.38 9.83
C LYS A 83 2.53 22.62 10.99
N GLY A 84 2.16 22.25 12.21
CA GLY A 84 3.04 22.24 13.37
C GLY A 84 4.09 21.13 13.25
N ASN A 85 5.32 21.51 12.88
CA ASN A 85 6.50 20.66 12.84
C ASN A 85 6.44 19.49 11.85
N ILE A 86 6.32 19.80 10.56
CA ILE A 86 7.12 19.04 9.59
C ILE A 86 8.49 19.71 9.63
N PRO A 87 9.48 19.21 10.41
CA PRO A 87 10.85 19.56 10.08
C PRO A 87 11.00 19.23 8.60
N GLN A 88 11.44 20.22 7.81
CA GLN A 88 12.02 19.90 6.51
C GLN A 88 12.99 18.76 6.80
N ASN A 89 12.66 17.56 6.34
CA ASN A 89 13.53 16.41 6.47
C ASN A 89 14.69 16.67 5.53
N GLU A 90 15.61 17.56 5.93
CA GLU A 90 17.01 17.23 5.82
C GLU A 90 17.11 15.83 6.37
N THR A 91 17.46 14.91 5.48
CA THR A 91 17.74 13.51 5.75
C THR A 91 18.73 13.50 6.91
N ARG A 92 18.21 13.47 8.15
CA ARG A 92 19.03 13.31 9.33
C ARG A 92 19.64 11.94 9.15
N LYS A 93 20.91 11.92 8.75
CA LYS A 93 21.74 10.71 8.79
C LYS A 93 21.48 10.11 10.17
N PRO A 94 21.01 8.87 10.29
CA PRO A 94 21.02 8.22 11.59
C PRO A 94 22.47 8.16 12.04
N GLU A 95 22.85 9.03 12.98
CA GLU A 95 24.18 9.05 13.60
C GLU A 95 24.47 7.76 14.38
N ASN A 96 23.46 6.91 14.56
CA ASN A 96 23.58 5.61 15.20
C ASN A 96 23.54 4.52 14.12
N SER A 97 24.65 4.32 13.42
CA SER A 97 24.86 3.06 12.71
C SER A 97 24.84 1.94 13.75
N LEU A 98 23.94 0.97 13.59
CA LEU A 98 23.92 -0.23 14.44
C LEU A 98 25.32 -0.88 14.45
N PRO A 99 25.79 -1.39 15.60
CA PRO A 99 27.07 -2.07 15.67
C PRO A 99 27.06 -3.22 14.66
N THR A 100 28.10 -3.29 13.82
CA THR A 100 28.20 -4.33 12.79
C THR A 100 28.36 -5.69 13.47
N PRO A 101 27.43 -6.63 13.24
CA PRO A 101 27.52 -7.96 13.82
C PRO A 101 28.75 -8.70 13.28
N ASP A 102 29.41 -9.48 14.13
CA ASP A 102 30.58 -10.29 13.74
C ASP A 102 30.16 -11.45 12.81
N GLU A 103 28.96 -11.99 13.01
CA GLU A 103 28.40 -13.06 12.18
C GLU A 103 26.95 -12.77 11.79
N VAL A 104 26.68 -12.92 10.49
CA VAL A 104 25.37 -12.78 9.87
C VAL A 104 25.06 -14.07 9.12
N VAL A 105 23.96 -14.74 9.48
CA VAL A 105 23.52 -15.97 8.82
C VAL A 105 22.21 -15.71 8.08
N LEU A 106 22.20 -15.94 6.78
CA LEU A 106 21.02 -15.82 5.94
C LEU A 106 20.56 -17.21 5.49
N VAL A 107 19.40 -17.64 5.97
CA VAL A 107 18.77 -18.91 5.59
C VAL A 107 17.81 -18.64 4.43
N LEU A 108 18.02 -19.34 3.31
CA LEU A 108 17.37 -19.07 2.03
C LEU A 108 16.69 -20.31 1.48
N SER A 109 15.58 -20.10 0.79
CA SER A 109 14.99 -21.12 -0.08
C SER A 109 15.84 -21.26 -1.35
N PRO A 110 16.10 -22.48 -1.85
CA PRO A 110 16.80 -22.66 -3.13
C PRO A 110 16.00 -22.13 -4.33
N ASP A 111 14.70 -21.92 -4.17
CA ASP A 111 13.85 -21.31 -5.20
C ASP A 111 13.98 -19.79 -5.24
N SER A 112 14.30 -19.15 -4.12
CA SER A 112 14.39 -17.69 -3.99
C SER A 112 15.82 -17.25 -3.62
N VAL A 113 16.55 -16.68 -4.59
CA VAL A 113 17.90 -16.15 -4.37
C VAL A 113 17.85 -14.65 -4.05
N PRO A 114 18.64 -14.14 -3.10
CA PRO A 114 18.56 -12.76 -2.64
C PRO A 114 19.38 -11.83 -3.53
N TRP A 115 18.80 -11.40 -4.65
CA TRP A 115 19.45 -10.48 -5.60
C TRP A 115 19.86 -9.16 -4.98
N TYR A 116 19.15 -8.71 -3.94
CA TYR A 116 19.53 -7.50 -3.20
C TYR A 116 20.96 -7.56 -2.63
N LEU A 117 21.53 -8.74 -2.37
CA LEU A 117 22.91 -8.85 -1.92
C LEU A 117 23.91 -8.36 -2.97
N HIS A 118 23.67 -8.61 -4.27
CA HIS A 118 24.55 -8.09 -5.32
C HIS A 118 24.61 -6.57 -5.30
N PHE A 119 23.43 -5.94 -5.24
CA PHE A 119 23.33 -4.48 -5.17
C PHE A 119 24.08 -3.92 -3.96
N ILE A 120 23.82 -4.47 -2.76
CA ILE A 120 24.47 -4.00 -1.53
C ILE A 120 25.99 -4.20 -1.59
N LEU A 121 26.45 -5.38 -1.99
CA LEU A 121 27.88 -5.71 -2.05
C LEU A 121 28.63 -4.87 -3.10
N ASN A 122 27.98 -4.55 -4.22
CA ASN A 122 28.59 -3.73 -5.27
C ASN A 122 28.71 -2.25 -4.84
N GLN A 123 27.72 -1.74 -4.09
CA GLN A 123 27.70 -0.36 -3.60
C GLN A 123 28.47 -0.17 -2.29
N SER A 124 28.61 -1.22 -1.48
CA SER A 124 29.31 -1.15 -0.20
C SER A 124 30.82 -1.24 -0.38
N SER A 125 31.55 -0.43 0.37
CA SER A 125 33.01 -0.57 0.54
C SER A 125 33.38 -1.59 1.63
N VAL A 126 32.39 -2.22 2.26
CA VAL A 126 32.60 -3.13 3.38
C VAL A 126 33.14 -4.46 2.87
N ALA A 127 34.32 -4.83 3.34
CA ALA A 127 34.84 -6.17 3.14
C ALA A 127 33.98 -7.16 3.95
N LEU A 128 33.49 -8.22 3.30
CA LEU A 128 32.77 -9.32 3.95
C LEU A 128 33.38 -10.67 3.56
N ASN A 129 33.48 -11.57 4.53
CA ASN A 129 33.85 -12.96 4.29
C ASN A 129 32.56 -13.73 4.01
N ILE A 130 32.34 -14.11 2.76
CA ILE A 130 31.12 -14.81 2.34
C ILE A 130 31.41 -16.31 2.31
N SER A 131 30.63 -17.07 3.07
CA SER A 131 30.60 -18.54 3.04
C SER A 131 29.19 -19.00 2.68
N TRP A 132 29.08 -20.16 2.05
CA TRP A 132 27.78 -20.72 1.70
C TRP A 132 27.73 -22.22 1.96
N HIS A 133 26.56 -22.69 2.38
CA HIS A 133 26.29 -24.07 2.71
C HIS A 133 24.96 -24.50 2.09
N ILE A 134 24.90 -25.77 1.69
CA ILE A 134 23.71 -26.38 1.13
C ILE A 134 23.24 -27.44 2.13
N HIS A 135 22.03 -27.26 2.64
CA HIS A 135 21.42 -28.22 3.56
C HIS A 135 21.00 -29.48 2.80
N SER A 136 21.04 -30.65 3.46
CA SER A 136 20.69 -31.96 2.86
C SER A 136 19.27 -32.03 2.29
N SER A 137 18.38 -31.13 2.71
CA SER A 137 17.03 -31.01 2.18
C SER A 137 16.94 -30.49 0.74
N VAL A 138 18.01 -29.90 0.20
CA VAL A 138 17.98 -29.25 -1.12
C VAL A 138 18.18 -30.28 -2.24
N PRO A 139 17.23 -30.40 -3.19
CA PRO A 139 17.39 -31.32 -4.33
C PRO A 139 18.54 -30.94 -5.26
N ASN A 140 19.18 -31.95 -5.85
CA ASN A 140 20.34 -31.77 -6.75
C ASN A 140 20.05 -30.85 -7.95
N GLU A 141 18.81 -30.84 -8.45
CA GLU A 141 18.38 -30.01 -9.58
C GLU A 141 18.53 -28.51 -9.31
N LYS A 142 18.44 -28.08 -8.05
CA LYS A 142 18.52 -26.66 -7.68
C LYS A 142 19.96 -26.18 -7.45
N LEU A 143 20.93 -27.11 -7.36
CA LEU A 143 22.33 -26.79 -7.05
C LEU A 143 22.97 -25.92 -8.15
N THR A 144 22.64 -26.15 -9.42
CA THR A 144 23.19 -25.36 -10.53
C THR A 144 22.81 -23.89 -10.41
N LYS A 145 21.54 -23.60 -10.06
CA LYS A 145 21.05 -22.23 -9.84
C LYS A 145 21.81 -21.56 -8.70
N ILE A 146 21.96 -22.26 -7.56
CA ILE A 146 22.66 -21.76 -6.38
C ILE A 146 24.13 -21.49 -6.69
N ASN A 147 24.82 -22.45 -7.31
CA ASN A 147 26.23 -22.33 -7.62
C ASN A 147 26.51 -21.16 -8.59
N ASN A 148 25.64 -20.95 -9.59
CA ASN A 148 25.76 -19.82 -10.50
C ASN A 148 25.55 -18.48 -9.80
N TYR A 149 24.56 -18.40 -8.90
CA TYR A 149 24.32 -17.20 -8.10
C TYR A 149 25.55 -16.87 -7.22
N VAL A 150 26.05 -17.85 -6.45
CA VAL A 150 27.14 -17.59 -5.50
C VAL A 150 28.47 -17.30 -6.20
N LYS A 151 28.76 -17.92 -7.36
CA LYS A 151 29.96 -17.60 -8.16
C LYS A 151 30.03 -16.14 -8.58
N ASN A 152 28.87 -15.50 -8.78
CA ASN A 152 28.78 -14.10 -9.19
C ASN A 152 28.78 -13.13 -8.01
N LEU A 153 28.74 -13.61 -6.75
CA LEU A 153 28.82 -12.73 -5.59
C LEU A 153 30.24 -12.19 -5.45
N ARG A 154 30.34 -10.87 -5.32
CA ARG A 154 31.61 -10.19 -5.04
C ARG A 154 32.10 -10.63 -3.66
N THR A 155 33.20 -11.37 -3.62
CA THR A 155 33.86 -11.75 -2.37
C THR A 155 35.05 -10.82 -2.12
N SER A 156 35.18 -10.33 -0.89
CA SER A 156 36.41 -9.64 -0.49
C SER A 156 37.50 -10.67 -0.22
N LYS A 157 38.67 -10.51 -0.82
CA LYS A 157 39.84 -11.32 -0.51
C LYS A 157 40.54 -10.72 0.70
N ASN A 158 40.32 -11.35 1.86
CA ASN A 158 41.09 -11.29 3.11
C ASN A 158 40.67 -10.26 4.17
N ASN A 159 40.64 -10.75 5.42
CA ASN A 159 40.57 -10.04 6.71
C ASN A 159 39.41 -9.07 6.94
N SER A 160 38.19 -9.42 6.55
CA SER A 160 37.03 -8.72 7.09
C SER A 160 36.68 -9.20 8.50
N LYS A 161 36.13 -8.27 9.31
CA LYS A 161 35.65 -8.56 10.67
C LYS A 161 34.29 -9.28 10.67
N THR A 162 33.49 -9.07 9.62
CA THR A 162 32.12 -9.61 9.53
C THR A 162 32.04 -10.79 8.57
N ASN A 163 31.51 -11.91 9.06
CA ASN A 163 31.26 -13.11 8.27
C ASN A 163 29.78 -13.17 7.84
N LEU A 164 29.53 -13.29 6.54
CA LEU A 164 28.21 -13.55 5.97
C LEU A 164 28.13 -15.03 5.56
N ARG A 165 27.21 -15.77 6.19
CA ARG A 165 26.97 -17.18 5.92
C ARG A 165 25.62 -17.37 5.24
N LEU A 166 25.62 -17.90 4.02
CA LEU A 166 24.42 -18.23 3.27
C LEU A 166 24.09 -19.72 3.48
N ILE A 167 22.88 -20.05 3.90
CA ILE A 167 22.44 -21.45 4.10
C ILE A 167 21.21 -21.71 3.24
N PHE A 168 21.36 -22.52 2.19
CA PHE A 168 20.24 -22.91 1.33
C PHE A 168 19.53 -24.13 1.92
N LYS A 169 18.21 -24.02 2.19
CA LYS A 169 17.39 -25.04 2.86
C LYS A 169 15.97 -25.07 2.30
N CYS A 170 15.38 -26.25 2.14
CA CYS A 170 14.04 -26.46 1.56
C CYS A 170 12.88 -26.47 2.58
N VAL A 171 13.09 -26.00 3.82
CA VAL A 171 12.14 -26.24 4.92
C VAL A 171 11.44 -24.95 5.41
N SER A 172 11.98 -23.77 5.11
CA SER A 172 11.35 -22.49 5.45
C SER A 172 10.77 -21.88 4.18
N ALA A 173 9.47 -21.54 4.20
CA ALA A 173 8.82 -20.83 3.10
C ALA A 173 9.39 -19.39 2.94
N ASP A 174 9.89 -18.82 4.03
CA ASP A 174 10.36 -17.44 4.11
C ASP A 174 11.87 -17.39 4.40
N THR A 175 12.56 -16.40 3.83
CA THR A 175 13.97 -16.10 4.13
C THR A 175 14.12 -15.66 5.58
N GLU A 176 15.16 -16.14 6.27
CA GLU A 176 15.47 -15.77 7.66
C GLU A 176 16.86 -15.13 7.76
N LEU A 177 16.96 -13.97 8.39
CA LEU A 177 18.21 -13.35 8.78
C LEU A 177 18.43 -13.58 10.28
N LYS A 178 19.54 -14.23 10.63
CA LYS A 178 19.99 -14.51 12.00
C LYS A 178 21.25 -13.70 12.27
N LEU A 179 21.22 -12.98 13.38
CA LEU A 179 22.33 -12.17 13.86
C LEU A 179 22.77 -12.72 15.21
N SER A 180 24.07 -12.69 15.51
CA SER A 180 24.57 -13.10 16.83
C SER A 180 24.01 -12.27 17.98
N THR A 181 23.56 -11.05 17.68
CA THR A 181 23.03 -10.07 18.66
C THR A 181 21.52 -10.16 18.87
N LEU A 182 20.79 -10.95 18.08
CA LEU A 182 19.34 -11.08 18.18
C LEU A 182 18.95 -12.52 18.50
N ASP A 183 18.13 -12.71 19.53
CA ASP A 183 17.59 -14.02 19.91
C ASP A 183 16.57 -14.55 18.89
N THR A 184 15.89 -13.65 18.18
CA THR A 184 14.85 -13.98 17.22
C THR A 184 15.27 -13.62 15.79
N PRO A 185 15.09 -14.52 14.80
CA PRO A 185 15.41 -14.22 13.40
C PRO A 185 14.47 -13.15 12.83
N ILE A 186 15.00 -12.33 11.93
CA ILE A 186 14.19 -11.43 11.09
C ILE A 186 13.71 -12.23 9.88
N ILE A 187 12.39 -12.30 9.70
CA ILE A 187 11.76 -13.16 8.68
C ILE A 187 11.20 -12.30 7.54
N GLY A 188 11.45 -12.75 6.31
CA GLY A 188 10.93 -12.17 5.08
C GLY A 188 11.88 -11.15 4.45
N ASN A 189 12.02 -11.20 3.12
CA ASN A 189 12.97 -10.36 2.37
C ASN A 189 12.73 -8.85 2.58
N VAL A 190 11.47 -8.43 2.65
CA VAL A 190 11.11 -7.01 2.87
C VAL A 190 11.57 -6.53 4.25
N ASN A 191 11.36 -7.32 5.31
CA ASN A 191 11.79 -6.96 6.66
C ASN A 191 13.32 -6.98 6.79
N ILE A 192 13.98 -7.93 6.12
CA ILE A 192 15.43 -7.97 6.01
C ILE A 192 15.96 -6.71 5.33
N LEU A 193 15.32 -6.26 4.25
CA LEU A 193 15.70 -5.02 3.56
C LEU A 193 15.44 -3.77 4.40
N ARG A 194 14.33 -3.72 5.15
CA ARG A 194 14.08 -2.67 6.15
C ARG A 194 15.15 -2.66 7.24
N TYR A 195 15.64 -3.82 7.69
CA TYR A 195 16.77 -3.87 8.61
C TYR A 195 18.07 -3.39 7.96
N LEU A 196 18.36 -3.85 6.75
CA LEU A 196 19.57 -3.49 6.02
C LEU A 196 19.61 -2.01 5.63
N SER A 197 18.47 -1.32 5.50
CA SER A 197 18.47 0.14 5.32
C SER A 197 18.93 0.90 6.56
N TYR A 198 18.71 0.38 7.77
CA TYR A 198 19.31 0.94 8.99
C TYR A 198 20.80 0.67 9.10
N VAL A 199 21.27 -0.46 8.55
CA VAL A 199 22.71 -0.80 8.52
C VAL A 199 23.46 -0.02 7.44
N TYR A 200 22.83 0.16 6.27
CA TYR A 200 23.40 0.80 5.09
C TYR A 200 22.53 1.96 4.58
N PRO A 201 22.30 3.02 5.38
CA PRO A 201 21.36 4.10 5.06
C PRO A 201 21.74 4.90 3.81
N ASN A 202 23.03 4.94 3.46
CA ASN A 202 23.52 5.60 2.25
C ASN A 202 23.33 4.76 0.98
N ILE A 203 23.12 3.44 1.10
CA ILE A 203 22.97 2.51 -0.02
C ILE A 203 21.49 2.22 -0.25
N ILE A 204 20.74 2.00 0.83
CA ILE A 204 19.32 1.73 0.81
C ILE A 204 18.62 2.83 1.61
N PRO A 205 18.35 3.99 1.01
CA PRO A 205 17.61 5.05 1.69
C PRO A 205 16.18 4.56 1.96
N TYR A 206 15.76 4.70 3.22
CA TYR A 206 14.42 4.35 3.68
C TYR A 206 13.98 5.32 4.77
N ASN A 207 12.77 5.87 4.62
CA ASN A 207 12.14 6.72 5.62
C ASN A 207 10.95 5.97 6.23
N SER A 208 11.08 5.55 7.49
CA SER A 208 10.03 4.83 8.21
C SER A 208 8.78 5.67 8.53
N ASN A 209 8.84 6.99 8.36
CA ASN A 209 7.67 7.85 8.53
C ASN A 209 6.87 8.00 7.22
N ASP A 210 7.35 7.42 6.12
CA ASP A 210 6.62 7.41 4.85
C ASP A 210 5.77 6.14 4.71
N TYR A 211 4.52 6.25 5.16
CA TYR A 211 3.56 5.15 5.09
C TYR A 211 3.23 4.68 3.67
N TYR A 212 3.45 5.52 2.64
CA TYR A 212 3.21 5.10 1.26
C TYR A 212 4.32 4.17 0.78
N VAL A 213 5.57 4.42 1.17
CA VAL A 213 6.68 3.49 0.93
C VAL A 213 6.39 2.15 1.62
N ASP A 214 5.93 2.16 2.87
CA ASP A 214 5.59 0.92 3.57
C ASP A 214 4.45 0.16 2.92
N TYR A 215 3.40 0.85 2.46
CA TYR A 215 2.34 0.23 1.68
C TYR A 215 2.88 -0.48 0.42
N LEU A 216 3.79 0.16 -0.32
CA LEU A 216 4.42 -0.45 -1.50
C LEU A 216 5.32 -1.65 -1.14
N LEU A 217 6.04 -1.57 -0.02
CA LEU A 217 6.85 -2.67 0.50
C LEU A 217 5.98 -3.86 0.92
N ASP A 218 4.81 -3.62 1.52
CA ASP A 218 3.85 -4.65 1.87
C ASP A 218 3.24 -5.29 0.61
N LEU A 219 3.00 -4.51 -0.45
CA LEU A 219 2.64 -5.07 -1.76
C LEU A 219 3.77 -5.96 -2.33
N CYS A 220 5.04 -5.58 -2.16
CA CYS A 220 6.16 -6.42 -2.56
C CYS A 220 6.24 -7.72 -1.75
N HIS A 221 5.94 -7.66 -0.45
CA HIS A 221 5.85 -8.85 0.40
C HIS A 221 4.72 -9.78 -0.05
N ILE A 222 3.54 -9.23 -0.35
CA ILE A 222 2.42 -9.97 -0.92
C ILE A 222 2.82 -10.59 -2.26
N LEU A 223 3.52 -9.84 -3.12
CA LEU A 223 3.93 -10.29 -4.45
C LEU A 223 4.80 -11.55 -4.39
N GLU A 224 5.71 -11.65 -3.42
CA GLU A 224 6.57 -12.82 -3.20
C GLU A 224 5.76 -14.10 -2.96
N ARG A 225 4.59 -13.97 -2.31
CA ARG A 225 3.71 -15.09 -1.92
C ARG A 225 2.54 -15.28 -2.90
N THR A 226 2.42 -14.42 -3.89
CA THR A 226 1.29 -14.41 -4.81
C THR A 226 1.43 -15.50 -5.88
N SER A 227 0.38 -16.29 -6.08
CA SER A 227 0.30 -17.28 -7.17
C SER A 227 0.39 -16.62 -8.54
N ASP A 228 0.90 -17.32 -9.55
CA ASP A 228 1.11 -16.77 -10.90
C ASP A 228 -0.11 -16.07 -11.51
N LYS A 229 -1.33 -16.57 -11.23
CA LYS A 229 -2.60 -15.98 -11.71
C LYS A 229 -2.84 -14.54 -11.23
N ASN A 230 -2.35 -14.19 -10.05
CA ASN A 230 -2.63 -12.90 -9.39
C ASN A 230 -1.42 -11.97 -9.38
N LYS A 231 -0.27 -12.41 -9.92
CA LYS A 231 0.96 -11.61 -9.95
C LYS A 231 0.76 -10.34 -10.76
N GLU A 232 0.13 -10.42 -11.92
CA GLU A 232 -0.10 -9.25 -12.79
C GLU A 232 -0.89 -8.14 -12.08
N VAL A 233 -1.96 -8.52 -11.36
CA VAL A 233 -2.78 -7.56 -10.59
C VAL A 233 -1.95 -6.85 -9.52
N THR A 234 -1.11 -7.60 -8.80
CA THR A 234 -0.26 -7.05 -7.74
C THR A 234 0.84 -6.16 -8.32
N VAL A 235 1.46 -6.57 -9.43
CA VAL A 235 2.43 -5.75 -10.17
C VAL A 235 1.77 -4.47 -10.67
N SER A 236 0.59 -4.53 -11.28
CA SER A 236 -0.12 -3.32 -11.72
C SER A 236 -0.40 -2.34 -10.58
N LYS A 237 -0.63 -2.82 -9.35
CA LYS A 237 -0.76 -1.97 -8.17
C LYS A 237 0.57 -1.33 -7.77
N ILE A 238 1.66 -2.10 -7.75
CA ILE A 238 3.00 -1.58 -7.42
C ILE A 238 3.42 -0.51 -8.43
N PHE A 239 3.17 -0.74 -9.71
CA PHE A 239 3.55 0.17 -10.79
C PHE A 239 2.48 1.23 -11.11
N SER A 240 1.42 1.40 -10.30
CA SER A 240 0.34 2.35 -10.60
C SER A 240 0.81 3.80 -10.70
N SER A 241 1.84 4.14 -9.93
CA SER A 241 2.43 5.48 -9.87
C SER A 241 3.81 5.54 -10.54
N TYR A 242 4.17 4.50 -11.30
CA TYR A 242 5.46 4.42 -11.97
C TYR A 242 5.64 5.55 -12.98
N LYS A 243 6.78 6.23 -12.88
CA LYS A 243 7.24 7.21 -13.87
C LYS A 243 8.62 6.80 -14.39
N ASN A 244 9.62 6.95 -13.53
CA ASN A 244 11.01 6.57 -13.80
C ASN A 244 11.44 5.40 -12.91
N TRP A 245 11.08 5.47 -11.63
CA TRP A 245 11.18 4.41 -10.62
C TRP A 245 9.80 4.20 -10.00
N ILE A 246 9.66 3.15 -9.17
CA ILE A 246 8.37 2.80 -8.55
C ILE A 246 7.93 3.90 -7.58
N TYR A 247 8.87 4.42 -6.79
CA TYR A 247 8.61 5.45 -5.81
C TYR A 247 9.42 6.72 -6.16
N GLY A 248 8.75 7.69 -6.78
CA GLY A 248 9.35 8.98 -7.14
C GLY A 248 10.26 8.92 -8.38
N ASN A 249 11.33 9.72 -8.36
CA ASN A 249 12.23 9.92 -9.50
C ASN A 249 13.61 9.27 -9.32
N GLU A 250 13.87 8.64 -8.17
CA GLU A 250 15.15 8.01 -7.82
C GLU A 250 14.95 6.55 -7.42
N PHE A 251 16.02 5.76 -7.48
CA PHE A 251 16.00 4.36 -7.06
C PHE A 251 15.73 4.27 -5.56
N SER A 252 14.77 3.44 -5.18
CA SER A 252 14.33 3.29 -3.80
C SER A 252 14.42 1.85 -3.29
N ILE A 253 14.24 1.66 -1.98
CA ILE A 253 14.08 0.33 -1.37
C ILE A 253 12.92 -0.47 -2.00
N VAL A 254 11.89 0.20 -2.52
CA VAL A 254 10.76 -0.46 -3.19
C VAL A 254 11.22 -1.11 -4.50
N ASP A 255 12.05 -0.41 -5.29
CA ASP A 255 12.63 -0.94 -6.52
C ASP A 255 13.51 -2.15 -6.23
N LEU A 256 14.33 -2.09 -5.18
CA LEU A 256 15.15 -3.19 -4.70
C LEU A 256 14.31 -4.43 -4.32
N CYS A 257 13.24 -4.24 -3.55
CA CYS A 257 12.30 -5.31 -3.17
C CYS A 257 11.58 -5.91 -4.37
N ALA A 258 11.00 -5.07 -5.24
CA ALA A 258 10.26 -5.52 -6.41
C ALA A 258 11.17 -6.27 -7.39
N TYR A 259 12.36 -5.75 -7.67
CA TYR A 259 13.33 -6.39 -8.55
C TYR A 259 13.80 -7.74 -7.98
N ASN A 260 14.04 -7.82 -6.67
CA ASN A 260 14.43 -9.07 -6.01
C ASN A 260 13.43 -10.21 -6.27
N VAL A 261 12.14 -9.90 -6.36
CA VAL A 261 11.09 -10.90 -6.67
C VAL A 261 10.98 -11.13 -8.18
N ILE A 262 10.88 -10.06 -8.98
CA ILE A 262 10.58 -10.13 -10.42
C ILE A 262 11.72 -10.77 -11.21
N LYS A 263 12.99 -10.50 -10.85
CA LYS A 263 14.18 -11.07 -11.53
C LYS A 263 14.20 -12.61 -11.52
N GLN A 264 13.48 -13.22 -10.59
CA GLN A 264 13.46 -14.68 -10.41
C GLN A 264 12.40 -15.37 -11.27
N TRP A 265 11.51 -14.61 -11.91
CA TRP A 265 10.45 -15.18 -12.75
C TRP A 265 11.00 -15.63 -14.09
N LYS A 266 10.54 -16.81 -14.55
CA LYS A 266 10.89 -17.33 -15.88
C LYS A 266 10.35 -16.44 -17.00
N ASN A 267 9.13 -15.93 -16.81
CA ASN A 267 8.43 -15.07 -17.75
C ASN A 267 8.03 -13.78 -17.03
N ILE A 268 8.58 -12.65 -17.48
CA ILE A 268 8.25 -11.33 -16.91
C ILE A 268 6.95 -10.84 -17.56
N PRO A 269 5.90 -10.54 -16.78
CA PRO A 269 4.65 -10.02 -17.29
C PRO A 269 4.83 -8.69 -18.05
N LYS A 270 3.96 -8.44 -19.04
CA LYS A 270 3.98 -7.20 -19.83
C LYS A 270 3.71 -5.95 -18.98
N CYS A 271 3.07 -6.10 -17.83
CA CYS A 271 2.79 -5.01 -16.90
C CYS A 271 4.04 -4.49 -16.18
N VAL A 272 5.18 -5.22 -16.23
CA VAL A 272 6.46 -4.72 -15.76
C VAL A 272 7.09 -3.86 -16.87
N PRO A 273 7.37 -2.56 -16.63
CA PRO A 273 8.04 -1.72 -17.62
C PRO A 273 9.43 -2.25 -17.95
N LYS A 274 9.68 -2.60 -19.22
CA LYS A 274 10.99 -3.11 -19.68
C LYS A 274 12.13 -2.14 -19.34
N ALA A 275 11.90 -0.84 -19.55
CA ALA A 275 12.89 0.20 -19.26
C ALA A 275 13.29 0.24 -17.78
N TRP A 276 12.36 -0.04 -16.85
CA TRP A 276 12.66 -0.15 -15.43
C TRP A 276 13.48 -1.42 -15.13
N PHE A 277 13.07 -2.55 -15.72
CA PHE A 277 13.75 -3.83 -15.51
C PHE A 277 15.20 -3.78 -16.00
N ASP A 278 15.44 -3.22 -17.19
CA ASP A 278 16.78 -3.09 -17.78
C ASP A 278 17.65 -2.11 -16.98
N LYS A 279 17.08 -1.05 -16.41
CA LYS A 279 17.79 -0.14 -15.49
C LYS A 279 18.20 -0.85 -14.21
N CYS A 280 17.31 -1.63 -13.62
CA CYS A 280 17.64 -2.44 -12.45
C CYS A 280 18.72 -3.47 -12.80
N ASP A 281 18.64 -4.14 -13.94
CA ASP A 281 19.64 -5.15 -14.33
C ASP A 281 21.06 -4.57 -14.37
N LYS A 282 21.22 -3.34 -14.88
CA LYS A 282 22.50 -2.63 -14.91
C LYS A 282 23.04 -2.24 -13.53
N LEU A 283 22.18 -2.06 -12.54
CA LEU A 283 22.60 -1.71 -11.17
C LEU A 283 23.04 -2.93 -10.36
N PHE A 284 22.59 -4.14 -10.75
CA PHE A 284 22.82 -5.39 -10.02
C PHE A 284 23.86 -6.30 -10.66
N LEU A 285 24.27 -6.00 -11.91
CA LEU A 285 25.46 -6.56 -12.57
C LEU A 285 26.74 -5.91 -12.03
#